data_AF-A0A085LLU4-F1
#
_entry.id   AF-A0A085LLU4-F1
#
_cell.length_a   1.000
_cell.length_b   1.000
_cell.length_c   1.000
_cell.angle_alpha   90.00
_cell.angle_beta   90.00
_cell.angle_gamma   90.00
#
_symmetry.space_group_name_H-M   'P 1'
#
loop_
_entity.id
_entity.type
_entity.pdbx_description
1 polymer ?
#
loop_
_entity_poly.entity_id
_entity_poly.type
_entity_poly.pdbx_seq_one_letter_code
_entity_poly.pdbx_strand_id
1 'polypeptide(L)'
;MYRRWNVAQIFRAKTDSKPGPQLQKNLARSRNVPIKKRNKKTPSNLGRLRAVHMGTLDFLKGWLHKTIYEALVKHIDVVTKAVCIAQKQGLRSKSTWLQARLTKKPPIPCRNIPHATTESELTTGVIILSTSPLSEKEKTTLKEGLNFVPTPEQSPFLDIIASVEDNLSSDHPQKATQIRRNLTTLILSHRFNTTRNLSRYEMNCLNQLKRQSNSIITKADKGNRVVILDRTTYI
;
A
#
# COMPACT_ATOMS: atom_id res chain seq x y z
N MET A 1 -37.21 21.55 13.40
CA MET A 1 -37.32 20.46 14.39
C MET A 1 -37.04 19.13 13.69
N TYR A 2 -35.78 18.66 13.63
CA TYR A 2 -35.45 17.37 13.03
C TYR A 2 -34.53 16.57 13.96
N ARG A 3 -34.91 15.31 14.18
CA ARG A 3 -34.43 14.42 15.24
C ARG A 3 -32.99 13.96 14.98
N ARG A 4 -32.11 14.33 15.92
CA ARG A 4 -30.74 13.84 16.10
C ARG A 4 -30.77 12.33 16.36
N TRP A 5 -30.19 11.52 15.48
CA TRP A 5 -29.92 10.11 15.79
C TRP A 5 -28.65 10.01 16.64
N ASN A 6 -28.78 9.44 17.84
CA ASN A 6 -27.72 9.34 18.83
C ASN A 6 -26.93 8.04 18.58
N VAL A 7 -25.74 8.17 17.98
CA VAL A 7 -24.83 7.07 17.56
C VAL A 7 -24.27 6.27 18.76
N ALA A 8 -24.52 6.72 19.99
CA ALA A 8 -24.01 6.10 21.22
C ALA A 8 -24.68 4.75 21.59
N GLN A 9 -25.82 4.39 20.99
CA GLN A 9 -26.56 3.16 21.34
C GLN A 9 -26.06 1.89 20.65
N ILE A 10 -25.19 1.99 19.63
CA ILE A 10 -24.71 0.81 18.88
C ILE A 10 -23.48 0.14 19.53
N PHE A 11 -22.76 0.83 20.43
CA PHE A 11 -21.47 0.35 20.94
C PHE A 11 -21.43 -0.08 22.41
N ARG A 12 -22.56 -0.14 23.13
CA ARG A 12 -22.59 -0.48 24.56
C ARG A 12 -23.37 -1.77 24.88
N ALA A 13 -23.06 -2.86 24.18
CA ALA A 13 -23.59 -4.20 24.51
C ALA A 13 -22.62 -5.34 24.15
N LYS A 14 -21.30 -5.11 24.27
CA LYS A 14 -20.30 -6.15 23.94
C LYS A 14 -19.06 -6.17 24.85
N THR A 15 -19.21 -5.78 26.10
CA THR A 15 -18.25 -6.09 27.16
C THR A 15 -19.06 -6.75 28.26
N ASP A 16 -18.58 -7.88 28.77
CA ASP A 16 -19.20 -8.69 29.83
C ASP A 16 -20.14 -9.81 29.37
N SER A 17 -19.60 -10.74 28.58
CA SER A 17 -20.03 -12.14 28.68
C SER A 17 -18.95 -13.07 28.12
N LYS A 18 -18.55 -14.07 28.91
CA LYS A 18 -17.60 -15.12 28.49
C LYS A 18 -18.07 -15.72 27.15
N PRO A 19 -17.17 -16.00 26.20
CA PRO A 19 -17.58 -16.51 24.89
C PRO A 19 -18.26 -17.86 25.05
N GLY A 20 -19.56 -17.90 24.73
CA GLY A 20 -20.39 -19.11 24.84
C GLY A 20 -19.86 -20.27 23.98
N PRO A 21 -20.30 -21.51 24.25
CA PRO A 21 -19.78 -22.75 23.64
C PRO A 21 -19.77 -22.76 22.10
N GLN A 22 -20.57 -21.91 21.46
CA GLN A 22 -20.62 -21.75 20.00
C GLN A 22 -19.43 -20.98 19.43
N LEU A 23 -18.86 -20.00 20.14
CA LEU A 23 -17.68 -19.25 19.67
C LEU A 23 -16.40 -20.11 19.71
N GLN A 24 -16.26 -20.98 20.71
CA GLN A 24 -15.17 -21.95 20.75
C GLN A 24 -15.29 -23.01 19.64
N LYS A 25 -16.50 -23.49 19.35
CA LYS A 25 -16.77 -24.39 18.21
C LYS A 25 -16.45 -23.72 16.88
N ASN A 26 -16.70 -22.42 16.73
CA ASN A 26 -16.38 -21.67 15.52
C ASN A 26 -14.87 -21.39 15.35
N LEU A 27 -14.13 -21.14 16.45
CA LEU A 27 -12.66 -21.04 16.40
C LEU A 27 -11.98 -22.39 16.13
N ALA A 28 -12.49 -23.48 16.68
CA ALA A 28 -12.02 -24.84 16.38
C ALA A 28 -12.32 -25.24 14.93
N ARG A 29 -13.48 -24.83 14.38
CA ARG A 29 -13.80 -24.99 12.96
C ARG A 29 -12.87 -24.15 12.07
N SER A 30 -12.51 -22.94 12.47
CA SER A 30 -11.66 -22.04 11.68
C SER A 30 -10.19 -22.50 11.60
N ARG A 31 -9.67 -23.19 12.63
CA ARG A 31 -8.30 -23.74 12.60
C ARG A 31 -8.18 -25.04 11.81
N ASN A 32 -9.30 -25.76 11.62
CA ASN A 32 -9.37 -27.02 10.89
C ASN A 32 -10.21 -26.93 9.60
N VAL A 33 -10.29 -25.76 8.96
CA VAL A 33 -10.74 -25.71 7.56
C VAL A 33 -9.53 -26.08 6.70
N PRO A 34 -9.47 -27.29 6.09
CA PRO A 34 -8.46 -27.53 5.08
C PRO A 34 -8.65 -26.47 4.01
N ILE A 35 -7.58 -25.77 3.65
CA ILE A 35 -7.56 -24.85 2.51
C ILE A 35 -8.12 -25.63 1.34
N LYS A 36 -9.41 -25.43 1.02
CA LYS A 36 -10.02 -25.97 -0.19
C LYS A 36 -9.25 -25.31 -1.30
N LYS A 37 -8.26 -26.04 -1.83
CA LYS A 37 -7.60 -25.73 -3.10
C LYS A 37 -8.74 -25.40 -4.05
N ARG A 38 -8.83 -24.13 -4.47
CA ARG A 38 -9.69 -23.66 -5.55
C ARG A 38 -9.17 -24.28 -6.85
N ASN A 39 -9.23 -25.60 -6.98
CA ASN A 39 -9.13 -26.31 -8.24
C ASN A 39 -10.55 -26.44 -8.78
N LYS A 40 -11.17 -25.32 -9.14
CA LYS A 40 -12.10 -25.39 -10.26
C LYS A 40 -11.21 -25.51 -11.49
N LYS A 41 -10.84 -26.73 -11.86
CA LYS A 41 -10.34 -27.02 -13.20
C LYS A 41 -11.50 -26.69 -14.14
N THR A 42 -11.60 -25.44 -14.60
CA THR A 42 -12.29 -25.17 -15.86
C THR A 42 -11.62 -26.07 -16.88
N PRO A 43 -12.37 -26.97 -17.56
CA PRO A 43 -11.78 -27.79 -18.61
C PRO A 43 -11.08 -26.85 -19.58
N SER A 44 -9.81 -27.11 -19.85
CA SER A 44 -9.01 -26.24 -20.69
C SER A 44 -9.61 -26.27 -22.11
N ASN A 45 -10.35 -25.20 -22.46
CA ASN A 45 -10.90 -24.98 -23.79
C ASN A 45 -9.82 -25.00 -24.89
N LEU A 46 -8.54 -24.95 -24.51
CA LEU A 46 -7.36 -25.17 -25.36
C LEU A 46 -7.44 -26.44 -26.21
N GLY A 47 -7.90 -27.57 -25.66
CA GLY A 47 -8.02 -28.81 -26.42
C GLY A 47 -9.04 -28.69 -27.55
N ARG A 48 -10.21 -28.13 -27.22
CA ARG A 48 -11.30 -27.88 -28.18
C ARG A 48 -10.92 -26.83 -29.22
N LEU A 49 -10.28 -25.75 -28.80
CA LEU A 49 -9.83 -24.67 -29.69
C LEU A 49 -8.72 -25.17 -30.64
N ARG A 50 -7.81 -26.02 -30.15
CA ARG A 50 -6.79 -26.67 -30.98
C ARG A 50 -7.42 -27.60 -32.01
N ALA A 51 -8.43 -28.38 -31.63
CA ALA A 51 -9.14 -29.25 -32.56
C ALA A 51 -9.88 -28.45 -33.65
N VAL A 52 -10.55 -27.35 -33.28
CA VAL A 52 -11.20 -26.44 -34.24
C VAL A 52 -10.17 -25.80 -35.18
N HIS A 53 -9.04 -25.35 -34.65
CA HIS A 53 -7.96 -24.77 -35.45
C HIS A 53 -7.38 -25.77 -36.46
N MET A 54 -7.09 -27.00 -36.01
CA MET A 54 -6.57 -28.06 -36.89
C MET A 54 -7.57 -28.46 -37.97
N GLY A 55 -8.85 -28.65 -37.62
CA GLY A 55 -9.90 -28.93 -38.61
C GLY A 55 -10.10 -27.81 -39.63
N THR A 56 -9.90 -26.55 -39.23
CA THR A 56 -9.95 -25.40 -40.15
C THR A 56 -8.76 -25.38 -41.10
N LEU A 57 -7.55 -25.73 -40.63
CA LEU A 57 -6.36 -25.83 -41.48
C LEU A 57 -6.49 -26.96 -42.50
N ASP A 58 -7.01 -28.12 -42.09
CA ASP A 58 -7.26 -29.25 -42.98
C ASP A 58 -8.31 -28.92 -44.05
N PHE A 59 -9.35 -28.16 -43.70
CA PHE A 59 -10.35 -27.65 -44.65
C PHE A 59 -9.71 -26.70 -45.69
N LEU A 60 -8.90 -25.73 -45.23
CA LEU A 60 -8.26 -24.75 -46.11
C LEU A 60 -7.22 -25.37 -47.05
N LYS A 61 -6.57 -26.47 -46.64
CA LYS A 61 -5.61 -27.21 -47.46
C LYS A 61 -6.23 -27.76 -48.77
N GLY A 62 -7.53 -28.07 -48.76
CA GLY A 62 -8.24 -28.56 -49.94
C GLY A 62 -8.70 -27.47 -50.92
N TRP A 63 -8.75 -26.21 -50.46
CA TRP A 63 -9.28 -25.07 -51.23
C TRP A 63 -8.19 -24.13 -51.75
N LEU A 64 -7.01 -24.15 -51.15
CA LEU A 64 -5.97 -23.17 -51.41
C LEU A 64 -4.81 -23.78 -52.21
N HIS A 65 -4.28 -23.02 -53.17
CA HIS A 65 -3.09 -23.43 -53.91
C HIS A 65 -1.91 -23.65 -52.95
N LYS A 66 -1.13 -24.72 -53.18
CA LYS A 66 -0.10 -25.23 -52.27
C LYS A 66 0.87 -24.13 -51.77
N THR A 67 1.28 -23.24 -52.65
CA THR A 67 2.20 -22.14 -52.34
C THR A 67 1.63 -21.12 -51.35
N ILE A 68 0.35 -20.80 -51.48
CA ILE A 68 -0.35 -19.84 -50.62
C ILE A 68 -0.60 -20.47 -49.24
N TYR A 69 -0.98 -21.75 -49.22
CA TYR A 69 -1.18 -22.51 -47.98
C TYR A 69 0.11 -22.58 -47.15
N GLU A 70 1.24 -22.93 -47.77
CA GLU A 70 2.53 -22.99 -47.09
C GLU A 70 2.97 -21.63 -46.53
N ALA A 71 2.74 -20.54 -47.27
CA ALA A 71 3.04 -19.18 -46.80
C ALA A 71 2.17 -18.79 -45.59
N LEU A 72 0.86 -19.12 -45.63
CA LEU A 72 -0.07 -18.87 -44.54
C LEU A 72 0.32 -19.62 -43.26
N VAL A 73 0.65 -20.92 -43.38
CA VAL A 73 1.07 -21.74 -42.24
C VAL A 73 2.36 -21.20 -41.61
N LYS A 74 3.35 -20.82 -42.44
CA LYS A 74 4.59 -20.18 -41.96
C LYS A 74 4.29 -18.89 -41.19
N HIS A 75 3.41 -18.03 -41.73
CA HIS A 75 3.03 -16.78 -41.07
C HIS A 75 2.34 -17.02 -39.72
N ILE A 76 1.39 -17.96 -39.67
CA ILE A 76 0.68 -18.32 -38.43
C ILE A 76 1.67 -18.83 -37.36
N ASP A 77 2.63 -19.66 -37.75
CA ASP A 77 3.64 -20.18 -36.81
C ASP A 77 4.54 -19.06 -36.26
N VAL A 78 4.99 -18.13 -37.11
CA VAL A 78 5.78 -16.96 -36.70
C VAL A 78 5.00 -16.09 -35.71
N VAL A 79 3.75 -15.73 -36.03
CA VAL A 79 2.91 -14.90 -35.15
C VAL A 79 2.62 -15.61 -33.84
N THR A 80 2.33 -16.91 -33.88
CA THR A 80 2.04 -17.71 -32.68
C THR A 80 3.26 -17.78 -31.76
N LYS A 81 4.47 -17.97 -32.32
CA LYS A 81 5.73 -17.93 -31.58
C LYS A 81 5.97 -16.56 -30.94
N ALA A 82 5.78 -15.48 -31.69
CA ALA A 82 5.95 -14.11 -31.18
C ALA A 82 5.01 -13.81 -30.01
N VAL A 83 3.72 -14.13 -30.15
CA VAL A 83 2.71 -13.96 -29.08
C VAL A 83 3.07 -14.79 -27.84
N CYS A 84 3.49 -16.04 -28.03
CA CYS A 84 3.90 -16.92 -26.94
C CYS A 84 5.10 -16.36 -26.17
N ILE A 85 6.10 -15.82 -26.88
CA ILE A 85 7.27 -15.18 -26.27
C ILE A 85 6.85 -13.96 -25.46
N ALA A 86 6.07 -13.06 -26.05
CA ALA A 86 5.59 -11.84 -25.37
C ALA A 86 4.78 -12.15 -24.11
N GLN A 87 3.88 -13.14 -24.18
CA GLN A 87 3.08 -13.58 -23.04
C GLN A 87 3.96 -14.18 -21.93
N LYS A 88 4.92 -15.03 -22.28
CA LYS A 88 5.89 -15.60 -21.33
C LYS A 88 6.73 -14.52 -20.67
N GLN A 89 7.16 -13.51 -21.42
CA GLN A 89 7.95 -12.40 -20.91
C GLN A 89 7.15 -11.55 -19.93
N GLY A 90 5.89 -11.23 -20.26
CA GLY A 90 4.97 -10.54 -19.34
C GLY A 90 4.70 -11.32 -18.05
N LEU A 91 4.54 -12.65 -18.13
CA LEU A 91 4.39 -13.50 -16.95
C LEU A 91 5.66 -13.56 -16.10
N ARG A 92 6.84 -13.62 -16.74
CA ARG A 92 8.13 -13.56 -16.03
C ARG A 92 8.30 -12.23 -15.30
N SER A 93 8.01 -11.10 -15.93
CA SER A 93 8.09 -9.78 -15.29
C SER A 93 7.13 -9.64 -14.11
N LYS A 94 5.92 -10.21 -14.20
CA LYS A 94 4.99 -10.25 -13.06
C LYS A 94 5.52 -11.14 -11.93
N SER A 95 6.13 -12.27 -12.27
CA SER A 95 6.75 -13.17 -11.29
C SER A 95 7.92 -12.51 -10.58
N THR A 96 8.84 -11.86 -11.32
CA THR A 96 9.97 -11.12 -10.73
C THR A 96 9.49 -9.97 -9.85
N TRP A 97 8.45 -9.23 -10.28
CA TRP A 97 7.83 -8.19 -9.46
C TRP A 97 7.24 -8.75 -8.15
N LEU A 98 6.52 -9.87 -8.22
CA LEU A 98 5.98 -10.54 -7.03
C LEU A 98 7.09 -11.04 -6.10
N GLN A 99 8.15 -11.62 -6.66
CA GLN A 99 9.32 -12.06 -5.89
C GLN A 99 9.99 -10.87 -5.21
N ALA A 100 10.28 -9.77 -5.93
CA ALA A 100 10.88 -8.56 -5.36
C ALA A 100 10.02 -7.94 -4.24
N ARG A 101 8.69 -8.04 -4.34
CA ARG A 101 7.76 -7.57 -3.29
C ARG A 101 7.80 -8.47 -2.05
N LEU A 102 7.92 -9.78 -2.23
CA LEU A 102 7.99 -10.75 -1.13
C LEU A 102 9.37 -10.78 -0.47
N THR A 103 10.44 -10.45 -1.21
CA THR A 103 11.83 -10.51 -0.76
C THR A 103 12.41 -9.16 -0.35
N LYS A 104 11.59 -8.10 -0.20
CA LYS A 104 12.03 -6.86 0.48
C LYS A 104 12.41 -7.17 1.93
N LYS A 105 13.62 -7.68 2.14
CA LYS A 105 14.38 -7.44 3.37
C LYS A 105 14.53 -5.92 3.50
N PRO A 106 14.41 -5.36 4.71
CA PRO A 106 14.67 -3.94 4.90
C PRO A 106 16.08 -3.61 4.38
N PRO A 107 16.32 -2.38 3.89
CA PRO A 107 17.66 -1.96 3.55
C PRO A 107 18.54 -2.17 4.79
N ILE A 108 19.62 -2.92 4.62
CA ILE A 108 20.63 -3.11 5.64
C ILE A 108 21.18 -1.71 5.96
N PRO A 109 21.18 -1.25 7.23
CA PRO A 109 21.88 -0.02 7.56
C PRO A 109 23.37 -0.25 7.29
N CYS A 110 23.96 0.62 6.49
CA CYS A 110 25.37 0.61 6.17
C CYS A 110 26.22 0.48 7.46
N ARG A 111 27.25 -0.37 7.38
CA ARG A 111 28.24 -0.62 8.42
C ARG A 111 28.84 0.69 8.93
N ASN A 112 28.90 0.82 10.25
CA ASN A 112 29.66 1.84 10.96
C ASN A 112 31.15 1.76 10.57
N ILE A 113 31.68 2.86 10.05
CA ILE A 113 33.11 3.17 10.10
C ILE A 113 33.26 4.15 11.27
N PRO A 114 34.00 3.83 12.34
CA PRO A 114 34.36 4.83 13.33
C PRO A 114 35.44 5.72 12.72
N HIS A 115 35.10 6.97 12.41
CA HIS A 115 36.09 7.99 12.16
C HIS A 115 36.03 9.03 13.27
N ALA A 116 37.22 9.35 13.76
CA ALA A 116 37.50 10.13 14.95
C ALA A 116 36.89 11.54 14.92
N THR A 117 36.53 11.98 16.13
CA THR A 117 36.20 13.33 16.59
C THR A 117 36.90 14.44 15.83
N THR A 118 36.15 15.43 15.35
CA THR A 118 36.58 16.83 15.30
C THR A 118 35.37 17.75 15.26
N GLU A 119 35.45 18.79 16.09
CA GLU A 119 34.46 19.81 16.38
C GLU A 119 34.09 20.61 15.13
N SER A 120 32.81 20.62 14.77
CA SER A 120 32.08 21.58 13.90
C SER A 120 30.96 20.90 13.09
N GLU A 121 30.17 20.03 13.71
CA GLU A 121 28.97 19.48 13.09
C GLU A 121 27.82 20.50 13.06
N LEU A 122 27.90 21.47 12.14
CA LEU A 122 26.70 22.02 11.51
C LEU A 122 26.08 20.92 10.66
N THR A 123 25.47 19.92 11.31
CA THR A 123 24.90 18.71 10.73
C THR A 123 23.62 19.01 9.94
N THR A 124 23.76 19.75 8.83
CA THR A 124 22.88 19.90 7.64
C THR A 124 21.37 20.19 7.83
N GLY A 125 20.80 20.08 9.02
CA GLY A 125 19.35 20.08 9.27
C GLY A 125 18.93 20.21 10.74
N VAL A 126 19.78 19.85 11.72
CA VAL A 126 19.43 19.94 13.16
C VAL A 126 20.41 20.87 13.88
N ILE A 127 19.90 21.87 14.59
CA ILE A 127 20.68 22.82 15.40
C ILE A 127 20.34 22.54 16.88
N ILE A 128 21.35 22.15 17.65
CA ILE A 128 21.21 21.85 19.07
C ILE A 128 21.71 23.06 19.86
N LEU A 129 20.82 23.73 20.58
CA LEU A 129 21.14 24.82 21.50
C LEU A 129 20.70 24.50 22.94
N SER A 130 20.21 23.27 23.18
CA SER A 130 19.86 22.74 24.49
C SER A 130 21.09 22.21 25.22
N THR A 131 21.07 22.28 26.56
CA THR A 131 22.10 21.68 27.43
C THR A 131 22.07 20.15 27.45
N SER A 132 20.93 19.55 27.13
CA SER A 132 20.77 18.09 27.07
C SER A 132 21.30 17.53 25.74
N PRO A 133 22.19 16.51 25.76
CA PRO A 133 22.69 15.87 24.55
C PRO A 133 21.63 14.98 23.91
N LEU A 134 21.50 15.04 22.59
CA LEU A 134 20.63 14.14 21.81
C LEU A 134 21.40 12.91 21.35
N SER A 135 20.73 11.78 21.35
CA SER A 135 21.24 10.54 20.77
C SER A 135 21.38 10.68 19.25
N GLU A 136 22.35 9.99 18.65
CA GLU A 136 22.51 9.91 17.19
C GLU A 136 21.23 9.50 16.47
N LYS A 137 20.41 8.63 17.08
CA LYS A 137 19.12 8.21 16.54
C LYS A 137 18.08 9.33 16.51
N GLU A 138 18.11 10.21 17.51
CA GLU A 138 17.23 11.38 17.59
C GLU A 138 17.64 12.40 16.55
N LYS A 139 18.95 12.64 16.40
CA LYS A 139 19.49 13.53 15.36
C LYS A 139 19.12 13.06 13.96
N THR A 140 19.26 11.77 13.64
CA THR A 140 18.89 11.25 12.31
C THR A 140 17.39 11.34 12.06
N THR A 141 16.56 11.05 13.07
CA THR A 141 15.10 11.16 12.95
C THR A 141 14.65 12.61 12.74
N LEU A 142 15.30 13.57 13.43
CA LEU A 142 15.00 15.00 13.29
C LEU A 142 15.60 15.61 12.01
N LYS A 143 16.64 15.00 11.44
CA LYS A 143 17.27 15.43 10.19
C LYS A 143 16.36 15.29 8.97
N GLU A 144 15.44 14.34 8.97
CA GLU A 144 14.38 14.24 7.95
C GLU A 144 13.54 15.55 7.87
N GLY A 145 13.51 16.30 8.98
CA GLY A 145 13.00 17.66 9.05
C GLY A 145 11.48 17.76 9.02
N LEU A 146 10.97 19.00 9.02
CA LEU A 146 9.53 19.27 9.03
C LEU A 146 8.82 18.97 7.70
N ASN A 147 9.57 18.70 6.63
CA ASN A 147 9.00 18.27 5.36
C ASN A 147 8.52 16.81 5.38
N PHE A 148 8.90 16.06 6.42
CA PHE A 148 8.46 14.69 6.58
C PHE A 148 7.09 14.63 7.28
N VAL A 149 6.04 14.29 6.53
CA VAL A 149 4.68 14.16 7.07
C VAL A 149 4.41 12.70 7.41
N PRO A 150 4.23 12.31 8.69
CA PRO A 150 3.91 10.93 9.05
C PRO A 150 2.61 10.47 8.39
N THR A 151 2.64 9.32 7.72
CA THR A 151 1.44 8.73 7.13
C THR A 151 0.49 8.31 8.25
N PRO A 152 -0.78 8.74 8.23
CA PRO A 152 -1.76 8.32 9.24
C PRO A 152 -1.98 6.80 9.19
N GLU A 153 -2.30 6.21 10.33
CA GLU A 153 -2.51 4.75 10.41
C GLU A 153 -3.70 4.30 9.57
N GLN A 154 -4.74 5.13 9.49
CA GLN A 154 -5.96 4.88 8.74
C GLN A 154 -6.12 5.97 7.68
N SER A 155 -6.60 5.57 6.50
CA SER A 155 -6.97 6.52 5.46
C SER A 155 -8.15 7.37 5.94
N PRO A 156 -8.13 8.70 5.76
CA PRO A 156 -9.18 9.60 6.25
C PRO A 156 -10.43 9.54 5.35
N PHE A 157 -11.09 8.38 5.29
CA PHE A 157 -12.25 8.18 4.44
C PHE A 157 -13.42 9.10 4.81
N LEU A 158 -13.61 9.35 6.10
CA LEU A 158 -14.67 10.24 6.57
C LEU A 158 -14.46 11.66 6.04
N ASP A 159 -13.25 12.18 6.11
CA ASP A 159 -12.93 13.53 5.63
C ASP A 159 -13.07 13.62 4.11
N ILE A 160 -12.64 12.58 3.38
CA ILE A 160 -12.81 12.50 1.92
C ILE A 160 -14.30 12.47 1.56
N ILE A 161 -15.10 11.63 2.23
CA ILE A 161 -16.55 11.53 1.98
C ILE A 161 -17.23 12.85 2.32
N ALA A 162 -16.93 13.43 3.48
CA ALA A 162 -17.50 14.71 3.90
C ALA A 162 -17.16 15.83 2.90
N SER A 163 -15.90 15.93 2.48
CA SER A 163 -15.47 16.90 1.48
C SER A 163 -16.19 16.70 0.15
N VAL A 164 -16.31 15.46 -0.34
CA VAL A 164 -17.02 15.19 -1.58
C VAL A 164 -18.51 15.50 -1.44
N GLU A 165 -19.16 15.11 -0.36
CA GLU A 165 -20.59 15.38 -0.15
C GLU A 165 -20.89 16.88 -0.03
N ASP A 166 -20.02 17.63 0.62
CA ASP A 166 -20.15 19.09 0.74
C ASP A 166 -20.08 19.77 -0.63
N ASN A 167 -19.09 19.38 -1.45
CA ASN A 167 -18.95 19.89 -2.82
C ASN A 167 -20.10 19.46 -3.75
N LEU A 168 -20.69 18.29 -3.52
CA LEU A 168 -21.81 17.78 -4.31
C LEU A 168 -23.18 18.30 -3.86
N SER A 169 -23.26 19.06 -2.76
CA SER A 169 -24.51 19.60 -2.20
C SER A 169 -25.20 20.58 -3.16
N SER A 170 -24.42 21.35 -3.93
CA SER A 170 -24.91 22.36 -4.89
C SER A 170 -25.05 21.87 -6.33
N ASP A 171 -24.66 20.63 -6.63
CA ASP A 171 -24.54 20.10 -7.99
C ASP A 171 -25.82 19.43 -8.51
N HIS A 172 -25.87 19.21 -9.83
CA HIS A 172 -26.99 18.50 -10.47
C HIS A 172 -27.16 17.07 -9.90
N PRO A 173 -28.38 16.69 -9.47
CA PRO A 173 -28.59 15.49 -8.63
C PRO A 173 -28.17 14.18 -9.30
N GLN A 174 -28.32 14.07 -10.63
CA GLN A 174 -27.91 12.87 -11.37
C GLN A 174 -26.38 12.70 -11.39
N LYS A 175 -25.62 13.79 -11.58
CA LYS A 175 -24.14 13.75 -11.61
C LYS A 175 -23.60 13.47 -10.21
N ALA A 176 -24.15 14.13 -9.19
CA ALA A 176 -23.80 13.88 -7.79
C ALA A 176 -24.02 12.41 -7.40
N THR A 177 -25.15 11.82 -7.78
CA THR A 177 -25.44 10.40 -7.51
C THR A 177 -24.45 9.45 -8.19
N GLN A 178 -24.01 9.76 -9.41
CA GLN A 178 -23.01 8.98 -10.12
C GLN A 178 -21.64 9.06 -9.42
N ILE A 179 -21.23 10.24 -8.98
CA ILE A 179 -19.96 10.45 -8.26
C ILE A 179 -19.99 9.70 -6.92
N ARG A 180 -21.08 9.77 -6.16
CA ARG A 180 -21.28 9.00 -4.91
C ARG A 180 -21.13 7.50 -5.12
N ARG A 181 -21.77 6.95 -6.17
CA ARG A 181 -21.67 5.52 -6.51
C ARG A 181 -20.25 5.12 -6.87
N ASN A 182 -19.56 5.93 -7.66
CA ASN A 182 -18.18 5.67 -8.06
C ASN A 182 -17.24 5.69 -6.84
N LEU A 183 -17.38 6.69 -5.98
CA LEU A 183 -16.60 6.82 -4.75
C LEU A 183 -16.84 5.62 -3.82
N THR A 184 -18.10 5.24 -3.59
CA THR A 184 -18.48 4.08 -2.76
C THR A 184 -17.87 2.79 -3.32
N THR A 185 -17.97 2.60 -4.63
CA THR A 185 -17.40 1.43 -5.31
C THR A 185 -15.89 1.40 -5.16
N LEU A 186 -15.21 2.54 -5.33
CA LEU A 186 -13.75 2.67 -5.18
C LEU A 186 -13.30 2.36 -3.74
N ILE A 187 -14.01 2.88 -2.73
CA ILE A 187 -13.70 2.65 -1.31
C ILE A 187 -13.90 1.18 -0.94
N LEU A 188 -15.00 0.55 -1.38
CA LEU A 188 -15.34 -0.83 -1.03
C LEU A 188 -14.53 -1.88 -1.82
N SER A 189 -14.21 -1.60 -3.09
CA SER A 189 -13.51 -2.55 -3.96
C SER A 189 -12.01 -2.58 -3.70
N HIS A 190 -11.42 -1.46 -3.29
CA HIS A 190 -9.98 -1.33 -3.16
C HIS A 190 -9.51 -1.51 -1.71
N ARG A 191 -8.43 -2.29 -1.51
CA ARG A 191 -7.76 -2.43 -0.21
C ARG A 191 -6.71 -1.33 -0.05
N PHE A 192 -7.11 -0.21 0.56
CA PHE A 192 -6.19 0.85 0.93
C PHE A 192 -5.33 0.40 2.11
N ASN A 193 -4.16 -0.15 1.81
CA ASN A 193 -3.15 -0.43 2.81
C ASN A 193 -2.26 0.81 2.94
N THR A 194 -2.36 1.52 4.05
CA THR A 194 -1.45 2.62 4.40
C THR A 194 -0.08 2.03 4.69
N THR A 195 0.90 2.36 3.85
CA THR A 195 2.30 2.06 4.17
C THR A 195 2.83 3.17 5.07
N ARG A 196 3.20 2.80 6.30
CA ARG A 196 3.89 3.73 7.19
C ARG A 196 5.21 4.15 6.53
N ASN A 197 5.42 5.46 6.45
CA ASN A 197 6.67 6.04 5.99
C ASN A 197 7.74 6.12 7.10
N LEU A 198 7.32 6.08 8.38
CA LEU A 198 8.22 5.93 9.52
C LEU A 198 8.32 4.48 9.99
N SER A 199 9.53 4.09 10.37
CA SER A 199 9.80 2.90 11.16
C SER A 199 9.20 3.03 12.57
N ARG A 200 8.91 1.89 13.21
CA ARG A 200 8.47 1.89 14.62
C ARG A 200 9.50 2.53 15.55
N TYR A 201 10.79 2.38 15.22
CA TYR A 201 11.87 2.95 16.01
C TYR A 201 11.88 4.48 15.94
N GLU A 202 11.73 5.04 14.74
CA GLU A 202 11.65 6.49 14.51
C GLU A 202 10.41 7.08 15.18
N MET A 203 9.25 6.41 15.05
CA MET A 203 8.02 6.84 15.72
C MET A 203 8.17 6.84 17.26
N ASN A 204 8.80 5.81 17.82
CA ASN A 204 9.07 5.75 19.26
C ASN A 204 10.04 6.84 19.70
N CYS A 205 11.06 7.12 18.88
CA CYS A 205 12.01 8.19 19.12
C CYS A 205 11.31 9.57 19.15
N LEU A 206 10.46 9.87 18.17
CA LEU A 206 9.64 11.09 18.15
C LEU A 206 8.70 11.17 19.37
N ASN A 207 8.09 10.05 19.76
CA ASN A 207 7.23 10.01 20.95
C ASN A 207 8.03 10.23 22.25
N GLN A 208 9.26 9.75 22.33
CA GLN A 208 10.15 9.96 23.46
C GLN A 208 10.59 11.43 23.54
N LEU A 209 11.00 12.02 22.42
CA LEU A 209 11.32 13.44 22.30
C LEU A 209 10.13 14.31 22.69
N LYS A 210 8.91 13.97 22.24
CA LYS A 210 7.68 14.69 22.59
C LYS A 210 7.35 14.62 24.09
N ARG A 211 7.76 13.55 24.79
CA ARG A 211 7.52 13.39 26.23
C ARG A 211 8.48 14.21 27.08
N GLN A 212 9.63 14.60 26.54
CA GLN A 212 10.57 15.46 27.26
C GLN A 212 9.97 16.86 27.37
N SER A 213 9.54 17.24 28.58
CA SER A 213 8.93 18.55 28.84
C SER A 213 9.95 19.69 28.89
N ASN A 214 11.23 19.35 29.07
CA ASN A 214 12.32 20.29 29.35
C ASN A 214 12.91 20.90 28.08
N SER A 215 12.68 20.27 26.92
CA SER A 215 13.19 20.71 25.63
C SER A 215 12.04 21.12 24.71
N ILE A 216 12.32 22.10 23.85
CA ILE A 216 11.41 22.62 22.84
C ILE A 216 12.02 22.36 21.47
N ILE A 217 11.24 21.72 20.60
CA ILE A 217 11.61 21.43 19.21
C ILE A 217 10.83 22.39 18.33
N THR A 218 11.53 23.28 17.63
CA THR A 218 10.93 24.31 16.77
C THR A 218 11.55 24.32 15.39
N LYS A 219 10.82 24.90 14.42
CA LYS A 219 11.35 25.17 13.09
C LYS A 219 12.29 26.38 13.17
N ALA A 220 13.44 26.31 12.50
CA ALA A 220 14.28 27.48 12.32
C ALA A 220 13.59 28.53 11.44
N ASP A 221 13.88 29.81 11.66
CA ASP A 221 13.39 30.91 10.82
C ASP A 221 13.79 30.74 9.34
N LYS A 222 14.99 30.20 9.10
CA LYS A 222 15.53 29.99 7.74
C LYS A 222 15.90 28.52 7.48
N GLY A 223 15.40 28.00 6.36
CA GLY A 223 15.68 26.65 5.87
C GLY A 223 14.79 25.56 6.48
N ASN A 224 14.90 24.33 5.95
CA ASN A 224 14.26 23.16 6.55
C ASN A 224 15.11 22.63 7.71
N ARG A 225 15.27 23.44 8.75
CA ARG A 225 16.07 23.11 9.93
C ARG A 225 15.20 23.02 11.17
N VAL A 226 15.57 22.09 12.05
CA VAL A 226 14.95 21.90 13.36
C VAL A 226 15.91 22.45 14.42
N VAL A 227 15.41 23.31 15.30
CA VAL A 227 16.14 23.87 16.43
C VAL A 227 15.63 23.24 17.71
N ILE A 228 16.55 22.82 18.57
CA ILE A 228 16.23 22.22 19.86
C ILE A 228 16.77 23.15 20.93
N LEU A 229 15.88 23.60 21.80
CA LEU A 229 16.12 24.61 22.84
C LEU A 229 15.74 24.04 24.19
N ASP A 230 16.37 24.54 25.26
CA ASP A 230 15.85 24.33 26.59
C ASP A 230 14.64 25.23 26.84
N ARG A 231 13.63 24.68 27.50
CA ARG A 231 12.36 25.37 27.75
C ARG A 231 12.55 26.62 28.61
N THR A 232 13.47 26.57 29.56
CA THR A 232 13.84 27.70 30.44
C THR A 232 14.49 28.86 29.69
N THR A 233 15.08 28.60 28.53
CA THR A 233 15.78 29.60 27.72
C THR A 233 14.84 30.22 26.67
N TYR A 234 13.73 29.55 26.36
CA TYR A 234 12.80 29.95 25.30
C TYR A 234 11.52 30.64 25.82
N ILE A 235 11.03 30.26 27.01
CA ILE A 235 9.83 30.81 27.66
C ILE A 235 10.28 31.74 28.78
#